data_AF-D8RDI0-F1
#
_entry.id   AF-D8RDI0-F1
#
_cell.length_a   1.000
_cell.length_b   1.000
_cell.length_c   1.000
_cell.angle_alpha   90.00
_cell.angle_beta   90.00
_cell.angle_gamma   90.00
#
_symmetry.space_group_name_H-M   'P 1'
#
loop_
_entity.id
_entity.type
_entity.pdbx_description
1 polymer ?
#
loop_
_entity_poly.entity_id
_entity_poly.type
_entity_poly.pdbx_seq_one_letter_code
_entity_poly.pdbx_strand_id
1 'polypeptide(L)' 'LCTFFPQADTLAYGRILKELRAEGFPDYMIPHKVKFTSNHPALSMLLPTLKPYTVGQLPALYEHWVLVQRFIWGINSLN' A
#
# COMPACT_ATOMS: atom_id res chain seq x y z
N LEU A 1 10.72 -2.55 -10.08
CA LEU A 1 11.21 -1.91 -8.84
C LEU A 1 11.04 -0.40 -8.87
N CYS A 2 11.42 0.29 -9.96
CA CYS A 2 11.29 1.75 -10.10
C CYS A 2 9.86 2.30 -9.99
N THR A 3 8.82 1.49 -10.16
CA THR A 3 7.42 1.86 -9.91
C THR A 3 6.94 1.43 -8.52
N PHE A 4 7.43 0.27 -8.04
CA PHE A 4 6.98 -0.36 -6.79
C PHE A 4 7.34 0.45 -5.55
N PHE A 5 8.60 0.88 -5.42
CA PHE A 5 9.03 1.65 -4.24
C PHE A 5 8.44 3.07 -4.23
N PRO A 6 8.51 3.85 -5.34
CA PRO A 6 7.95 5.20 -5.32
C PRO A 6 6.43 5.23 -5.13
N GLN A 7 5.71 4.18 -5.54
CA GLN A 7 4.28 4.07 -5.28
C GLN A 7 3.98 3.85 -3.79
N ALA A 8 4.75 2.99 -3.11
CA ALA A 8 4.63 2.81 -1.66
C ALA A 8 4.95 4.11 -0.91
N ASP A 9 6.01 4.80 -1.31
CA ASP A 9 6.41 6.09 -0.73
C ASP A 9 5.37 7.18 -0.99
N THR A 10 4.80 7.25 -2.20
CA THR A 10 3.73 8.23 -2.52
C THR A 10 2.47 7.99 -1.70
N LEU A 11 2.11 6.73 -1.43
CA LEU A 11 0.95 6.40 -0.58
C LEU A 11 1.18 6.75 0.89
N ALA A 12 2.42 6.57 1.38
CA ALA A 12 2.78 6.88 2.76
C ALA A 12 2.89 8.40 2.99
N TYR A 13 3.68 9.09 2.15
CA TYR A 13 4.09 10.48 2.35
C TYR A 13 3.23 11.50 1.60
N GLY A 14 2.43 11.07 0.63
CA GLY A 14 1.65 11.97 -0.22
C GLY A 14 2.54 12.96 -0.99
N ARG A 15 1.95 14.03 -1.54
CA ARG A 15 2.71 15.19 -2.05
C ARG A 15 2.42 16.41 -1.21
N ILE A 16 3.47 17.10 -0.76
CA ILE A 16 3.33 18.22 0.16
C ILE A 16 3.01 19.50 -0.63
N LEU A 17 2.09 20.32 -0.12
CA LEU A 17 1.70 21.63 -0.69
C LEU A 17 2.90 22.54 -1.04
N LYS A 18 3.96 22.49 -0.23
CA LYS A 18 5.20 23.25 -0.41
C LYS A 18 5.99 22.81 -1.65
N GLU A 19 5.98 21.52 -1.96
CA GLU A 19 6.65 20.96 -3.15
C GLU A 19 5.90 21.35 -4.43
N LEU A 20 4.56 21.30 -4.40
CA LEU A 20 3.73 21.68 -5.54
C LEU A 20 3.84 23.18 -5.89
N ARG A 21 4.07 24.05 -4.90
CA ARG A 21 4.38 25.47 -5.14
C ARG A 21 5.79 25.67 -5.68
N ALA A 22 6.75 24.87 -5.24
CA ALA A 22 8.13 24.92 -5.75
C ALA A 22 8.25 24.41 -7.20
N GLU A 23 7.39 23.46 -7.61
CA GLU A 23 7.27 22.98 -9.00
C GLU A 23 6.57 23.98 -9.96
N GLY A 24 6.13 25.15 -9.46
CA GLY A 24 5.61 26.24 -10.30
C GLY A 24 4.15 26.09 -10.72
N PHE A 25 3.36 25.26 -10.02
CA PHE A 25 1.93 25.14 -10.32
C PHE A 25 1.14 26.38 -9.86
N PRO A 26 0.21 26.89 -10.69
CA PRO A 26 -0.62 28.03 -10.31
C PRO A 26 -1.60 27.66 -9.19
N ASP A 27 -1.85 28.60 -8.27
CA ASP A 27 -2.57 28.36 -7.02
C ASP A 27 -3.98 27.75 -7.18
N TYR A 28 -4.63 27.98 -8.33
CA TYR A 28 -5.95 27.41 -8.63
C TYR A 28 -5.93 25.90 -8.92
N MET A 29 -4.79 25.32 -9.33
CA MET A 29 -4.66 23.89 -9.64
C MET A 29 -4.24 23.05 -8.43
N ILE A 30 -3.71 23.71 -7.40
CA ILE A 30 -3.26 23.11 -6.14
C ILE A 30 -4.32 22.21 -5.50
N PRO A 31 -5.59 22.62 -5.28
CA PRO A 31 -6.58 21.77 -4.62
C PRO A 31 -6.90 20.48 -5.41
N HIS A 32 -6.72 20.45 -6.72
CA HIS A 32 -6.95 19.26 -7.54
C HIS A 32 -5.77 18.26 -7.51
N LYS A 33 -4.55 18.72 -7.18
CA LYS A 33 -3.34 17.89 -7.08
C LYS A 33 -2.97 17.49 -5.65
N VAL A 34 -3.50 18.20 -4.64
CA VAL A 34 -3.26 17.99 -3.19
C VAL A 34 -4.08 16.83 -2.61
N LYS A 35 -4.76 16.05 -3.45
CA LYS A 35 -5.65 14.99 -2.98
C LYS A 35 -4.95 13.67 -2.62
N PHE A 36 -3.63 13.68 -2.41
CA PHE A 36 -2.95 12.60 -1.71
C PHE A 36 -2.80 13.01 -0.25
N THR A 37 -3.86 12.75 0.54
CA THR A 37 -3.73 12.79 2.00
C THR A 37 -2.67 11.74 2.36
N SER A 38 -1.57 12.18 2.95
CA SER A 38 -0.58 11.26 3.52
C SER A 38 -1.27 10.43 4.62
N ASN A 39 -0.79 9.20 4.82
CA ASN A 39 -1.33 8.17 5.72
C ASN A 39 -2.23 7.12 5.06
N HIS A 40 -1.90 6.67 3.85
CA HIS A 40 -2.41 5.40 3.34
C HIS A 40 -1.42 4.28 3.69
N PRO A 41 -1.70 3.42 4.68
CA PRO A 41 -0.82 2.32 5.03
C PRO A 41 -0.76 1.32 3.88
N ALA A 42 0.44 1.04 3.37
CA ALA A 42 0.70 0.03 2.37
C ALA A 42 1.65 -1.04 2.92
N LEU A 43 1.39 -2.31 2.60
CA LEU A 43 2.26 -3.43 2.97
C LEU A 43 2.96 -3.94 1.70
N SER A 44 4.28 -3.83 1.67
CA SER A 44 5.12 -4.27 0.56
C SER A 44 5.81 -5.59 0.89
N MET A 45 5.50 -6.66 0.15
CA MET A 45 6.20 -7.95 0.24
C MET A 45 7.09 -8.16 -0.98
N LEU A 46 8.38 -8.35 -0.75
CA LEU A 46 9.38 -8.54 -1.80
C LEU A 46 9.90 -9.97 -1.76
N LEU A 47 9.64 -10.71 -2.84
CA LEU A 47 10.10 -12.10 -3.00
C LEU A 47 11.38 -12.13 -3.84
N PRO A 48 12.39 -12.94 -3.48
CA PRO A 48 13.64 -13.02 -4.23
C PRO A 48 13.47 -13.66 -5.61
N THR A 49 12.55 -14.61 -5.78
CA THR A 49 12.25 -15.25 -7.07
C THR A 49 10.87 -15.93 -7.02
N LEU A 50 10.11 -15.94 -8.13
CA LEU A 50 8.88 -16.73 -8.26
C LEU A 50 9.21 -18.19 -8.62
N LYS A 51 9.55 -19.01 -7.60
CA LYS A 51 9.65 -20.47 -7.71
C LYS A 51 8.34 -21.13 -7.24
N PRO A 52 8.01 -22.36 -7.69
CA PRO A 52 6.81 -23.08 -7.21
C PRO A 52 6.71 -23.14 -5.68
N TYR A 53 7.85 -23.27 -5.00
CA TYR A 53 7.94 -23.22 -3.54
C TYR A 53 7.46 -21.88 -2.96
N THR A 54 8.01 -20.76 -3.42
CA THR A 54 7.61 -19.41 -2.99
C THR A 54 6.19 -19.04 -3.43
N VAL A 55 5.71 -19.62 -4.54
CA VAL A 55 4.31 -19.44 -4.96
C VAL A 55 3.38 -20.17 -4.02
N GLY A 56 3.71 -21.36 -3.53
CA GLY A 56 2.92 -22.07 -2.50
C GLY A 56 2.90 -21.36 -1.13
N GLN A 57 3.94 -20.59 -0.81
CA GLN A 57 4.00 -19.81 0.42
C GLN A 57 3.01 -18.62 0.41
N LEU A 58 2.65 -18.08 -0.76
CA LEU A 58 1.74 -16.94 -0.87
C LEU A 58 0.31 -17.30 -0.41
N PRO A 59 -0.36 -18.34 -0.94
CA PRO A 59 -1.67 -18.77 -0.45
C PRO A 59 -1.66 -19.10 1.04
N ALA A 60 -0.65 -19.83 1.52
CA ALA A 60 -0.52 -20.21 2.93
C ALA A 60 -0.45 -18.97 3.85
N LEU A 61 0.27 -17.92 3.41
CA LEU A 61 0.33 -16.65 4.14
C LEU A 61 -1.05 -15.97 4.22
N TYR A 62 -1.77 -15.90 3.09
CA TYR A 62 -3.10 -15.29 3.06
C TYR A 62 -4.14 -16.07 3.88
N GLU A 63 -4.10 -17.40 3.84
CA GLU A 63 -4.96 -18.26 4.65
C GLU A 63 -4.73 -18.02 6.15
N HIS A 64 -3.46 -17.98 6.58
CA HIS A 64 -3.13 -17.68 7.97
C HIS A 64 -3.55 -16.28 8.38
N TRP A 65 -3.43 -15.29 7.49
CA TRP A 65 -3.81 -13.91 7.80
C TRP A 65 -5.32 -13.77 8.02
N VAL A 66 -6.13 -14.41 7.17
CA VAL A 66 -7.58 -14.49 7.32
C VAL A 66 -7.97 -15.27 8.58
N LEU A 67 -7.25 -16.36 8.90
CA LEU A 67 -7.48 -17.16 10.11
C LEU A 67 -7.26 -16.32 11.38
N VAL A 68 -6.14 -15.60 11.47
CA VAL A 68 -5.83 -14.72 12.62
C VAL A 68 -6.86 -13.61 12.74
N GLN A 69 -7.23 -12.98 11.62
CA GLN A 69 -8.28 -11.97 11.59
C GLN A 69 -9.63 -12.51 12.08
N ARG A 70 -10.01 -13.72 11.67
CA ARG A 70 -11.22 -14.40 12.15
C ARG A 70 -11.20 -14.64 13.66
N PHE A 71 -10.06 -15.08 14.21
CA PHE A 71 -9.90 -15.27 15.65
C PHE A 71 -10.00 -13.95 16.42
N ILE A 72 -9.37 -12.89 15.93
CA ILE A 72 -9.41 -11.56 16.58
C ILE A 72 -10.84 -11.01 16.62
N TRP A 73 -11.58 -11.14 15.51
CA TRP A 73 -12.95 -10.61 15.42
C TRP A 73 -14.03 -11.58 15.93
N GLY A 74 -13.68 -12.78 16.38
CA GLY A 74 -14.63 -13.77 16.90
C GLY A 74 -15.64 -14.29 15.87
N ILE A 75 -15.40 -14.04 14.59
CA ILE A 75 -16.25 -14.47 13.48
C ILE A 75 -15.85 -15.89 13.06
N ASN A 76 -16.56 -16.86 13.61
CA ASN A 76 -16.40 -18.27 13.24
C ASN A 76 -17.32 -18.59 12.04
N SER A 77 -16.92 -18.23 10.82
CA SER A 77 -17.64 -18.60 9.60
C SER A 77 -16.94 -19.77 8.90
N LEU A 78 -17.24 -20.98 9.35
CA LEU A 78 -17.04 -22.24 8.62
C LEU A 78 -18.37 -22.72 8.02
N ASN A 79 -19.17 -21.78 7.51
CA ASN A 79 -20.41 -22.04 6.77
C ASN A 79 -20.27 -21.44 5.37
#